data_AF-A0A9D2HSG7-F1
#
_entry.id   AF-A0A9D2HSG7-F1
#
_cell.length_a   1.000
_cell.length_b   1.000
_cell.length_c   1.000
_cell.angle_alpha   90.00
_cell.angle_beta   90.00
_cell.angle_gamma   90.00
#
_symmetry.space_group_name_H-M   'P 1'
#
loop_
_entity.id
_entity.type
_entity.pdbx_description
1 polymer ?
#
loop_
_entity_poly.entity_id
_entity_poly.type
_entity_poly.pdbx_seq_one_letter_code
_entity_poly.pdbx_strand_id
1 'polypeptide(L)'
;MFIVITLMLAGILAGWLLRERRIQVVRRCITPLIWLLLFLLGVEVGGNERIIRSLHTLGLEALVIAVGATLGSALAAWGLWKVVAGRGKEERHEG
;
A
#
# COMPACT_ATOMS: atom_id res chain seq x y z
N MET A 1 7.00 -17.29 -14.00
CA MET A 1 5.93 -16.83 -13.09
C MET A 1 5.95 -17.59 -11.76
N PHE A 2 5.93 -18.93 -11.79
CA PHE A 2 6.03 -19.76 -10.57
C PHE A 2 7.25 -19.47 -9.70
N ILE A 3 8.43 -19.24 -10.30
CA ILE A 3 9.65 -18.88 -9.55
C ILE A 3 9.44 -17.63 -8.69
N VAL A 4 8.77 -16.61 -9.24
CA VAL A 4 8.48 -15.36 -8.51
C VAL A 4 7.53 -15.63 -7.34
N ILE A 5 6.48 -16.44 -7.58
CA ILE A 5 5.50 -16.81 -6.55
C ILE A 5 6.17 -17.60 -5.42
N THR A 6 6.99 -18.61 -5.75
CA THR A 6 7.72 -19.41 -4.77
C THR A 6 8.74 -18.57 -4.00
N LEU A 7 9.42 -17.63 -4.66
CA LEU A 7 10.36 -16.71 -4.01
C LEU A 7 9.63 -15.78 -3.03
N MET A 8 8.45 -15.27 -3.39
CA MET A 8 7.61 -14.47 -2.48
C MET A 8 7.14 -15.28 -1.27
N LEU A 9 6.64 -16.50 -1.50
CA LEU A 9 6.24 -17.40 -0.42
C LEU A 9 7.41 -17.73 0.51
N ALA A 10 8.57 -18.04 -0.06
CA ALA A 10 9.79 -18.29 0.71
C ALA A 10 10.23 -17.05 1.50
N GLY A 11 10.14 -15.86 0.92
CA GLY A 11 10.47 -14.59 1.59
C GLY A 11 9.54 -14.28 2.77
N ILE A 12 8.25 -14.56 2.64
CA ILE A 12 7.27 -14.41 3.74
C ILE A 12 7.57 -15.42 4.85
N LEU A 13 7.84 -16.69 4.50
CA LEU A 13 8.18 -17.73 5.47
C LEU A 13 9.47 -17.41 6.22
N ALA A 14 10.50 -16.98 5.50
CA ALA A 14 11.77 -16.56 6.06
C ALA A 14 11.62 -15.32 6.95
N GLY A 15 10.83 -14.32 6.51
CA GLY A 15 10.51 -13.13 7.29
C GLY A 15 9.72 -13.45 8.56
N TRP A 16 8.80 -14.43 8.51
CA TRP A 16 8.05 -14.90 9.67
C TRP A 16 8.95 -15.63 10.67
N LEU A 17 9.84 -16.51 10.19
CA LEU A 17 10.80 -17.23 11.03
C LEU A 17 11.82 -16.29 11.70
N LEU A 18 12.28 -15.25 10.99
CA LEU A 18 13.18 -14.22 11.52
C LEU A 18 12.47 -13.19 12.42
N ARG A 19 11.14 -13.13 12.44
CA ARG A 19 10.35 -12.17 13.22
C ARG A 19 10.45 -12.40 14.73
N GLU A 20 10.59 -13.65 15.15
CA GLU A 20 10.64 -14.06 16.56
C GLU A 20 11.92 -13.57 17.26
N ARG A 21 13.01 -13.43 16.51
CA ARG A 21 14.21 -12.75 17.00
C ARG A 21 13.93 -11.25 16.90
N ARG A 22 13.79 -10.54 18.03
CA ARG A 22 13.80 -9.07 18.08
C ARG A 22 15.15 -8.54 17.59
N ILE A 23 15.41 -8.58 16.29
CA ILE A 23 16.63 -8.07 15.69
C ILE A 23 16.48 -6.55 15.58
N GLN A 24 16.68 -5.83 16.69
CA GLN A 24 16.74 -4.37 16.70
C GLN A 24 17.80 -3.84 15.72
N VAL A 25 18.81 -4.67 15.41
CA VAL A 25 19.82 -4.44 14.37
C VAL A 25 19.21 -4.35 12.97
N VAL A 26 18.19 -5.14 12.63
CA VAL A 26 17.52 -5.09 11.32
C VAL A 26 16.83 -3.74 11.13
N ARG A 27 16.08 -3.26 12.13
CA ARG A 27 15.50 -1.90 12.09
C ARG A 27 16.58 -0.83 12.00
N ARG A 28 17.69 -0.98 12.73
CA ARG A 28 18.82 -0.04 12.72
C ARG A 28 19.52 0.03 11.36
N CYS A 29 19.58 -1.09 10.62
CA CYS A 29 20.17 -1.16 9.28
C CYS A 29 19.20 -0.76 8.16
N ILE A 30 17.89 -1.07 8.30
CA ILE A 30 16.88 -0.74 7.28
C ILE A 30 16.71 0.76 7.14
N THR A 31 16.69 1.53 8.24
CA THR A 31 16.50 2.99 8.17
C THR A 31 17.55 3.70 7.29
N PRO A 32 18.87 3.57 7.51
CA PRO A 32 19.87 4.17 6.63
C PRO A 32 19.83 3.59 5.21
N LEU A 33 19.46 2.31 5.05
CA LEU A 33 19.32 1.69 3.73
C LEU A 33 18.15 2.31 2.93
N ILE A 34 17.00 2.54 3.56
CA ILE A 34 15.86 3.25 2.96
C ILE A 34 16.29 4.67 2.58
N TRP A 35 16.99 5.39 3.47
CA TRP A 35 17.53 6.71 3.15
C TRP A 35 18.43 6.70 1.92
N LEU A 36 19.35 5.74 1.83
CA LEU A 36 20.25 5.59 0.69
C LEU A 36 19.49 5.24 -0.60
N LEU A 37 18.53 4.31 -0.53
CA LEU A 37 17.68 3.92 -1.66
C LEU A 37 16.84 5.09 -2.15
N LEU A 38 16.23 5.86 -1.24
CA LEU A 38 15.46 7.05 -1.58
C LEU A 38 16.34 8.14 -2.20
N PHE A 39 17.57 8.28 -1.71
CA PHE A 39 18.54 9.21 -2.29
C PHE A 39 18.93 8.80 -3.71
N LEU A 40 19.31 7.53 -3.93
CA LEU A 40 19.62 6.99 -5.25
C LEU A 40 18.43 7.16 -6.21
N LEU A 41 17.23 6.79 -5.76
CA LEU A 41 16.01 6.95 -6.54
C LEU A 41 15.79 8.42 -6.92
N GLY A 42 15.99 9.36 -5.99
CA GLY A 42 15.87 10.79 -6.26
C GLY A 42 16.85 11.28 -7.31
N VAL A 43 18.10 10.78 -7.30
CA VAL A 43 19.12 11.12 -8.31
C VAL A 43 18.77 10.53 -9.68
N GLU A 44 18.38 9.25 -9.74
CA GLU A 44 17.99 8.58 -10.99
C GLU A 44 16.78 9.25 -11.65
N VAL A 45 15.79 9.61 -10.83
CA VAL A 45 14.57 10.29 -11.28
C VAL A 45 14.85 11.75 -11.65
N GLY A 46 15.65 12.46 -10.86
CA GLY A 46 15.97 13.87 -11.04
C GLY A 46 16.94 14.18 -12.19
N GLY A 47 17.80 13.22 -12.56
CA GLY A 47 18.72 13.36 -13.70
C GLY A 47 18.08 13.09 -15.06
N ASN A 48 16.83 12.62 -15.11
CA ASN A 48 16.16 12.20 -16.34
C ASN A 48 15.01 13.14 -16.69
N GLU A 49 15.28 14.12 -17.55
CA GLU A 49 14.30 15.06 -18.13
C GLU A 49 13.01 14.37 -18.62
N ARG A 50 13.14 13.15 -19.19
CA ARG A 50 12.00 12.34 -19.64
C ARG A 50 11.11 11.91 -18.48
N ILE A 51 11.71 11.50 -17.37
CA ILE A 51 10.99 11.14 -16.15
C ILE A 51 10.40 12.39 -15.51
N ILE A 52 11.16 13.49 -15.34
CA ILE A 52 10.66 14.75 -14.76
C ILE A 52 9.45 15.28 -15.53
N ARG A 53 9.51 15.28 -16.86
CA ARG A 53 8.37 15.71 -17.69
C ARG A 53 7.18 14.75 -17.58
N SER A 54 7.45 13.46 -17.42
CA SER A 54 6.42 12.43 -17.20
C SER A 54 5.89 12.41 -15.76
N LEU A 55 6.62 12.93 -14.76
CA LEU A 55 6.18 13.00 -13.37
C LEU A 55 4.96 13.91 -13.24
N HIS A 56 4.86 14.95 -14.05
CA HIS A 56 3.67 15.81 -14.06
C HIS A 56 2.43 15.03 -14.53
N THR A 57 2.55 14.26 -15.62
CA THR A 57 1.44 13.41 -16.11
C THR A 57 1.15 12.23 -15.19
N LEU A 58 2.18 11.51 -14.72
CA LEU A 58 2.05 10.42 -13.75
C LEU A 58 1.49 10.91 -12.41
N GLY A 59 1.86 12.13 -12.00
CA GLY A 59 1.37 12.76 -10.77
C GLY A 59 -0.12 13.09 -10.88
N LEU A 60 -0.58 13.61 -12.02
CA LEU A 60 -2.00 13.83 -12.28
C LEU A 60 -2.78 12.52 -12.34
N GLU A 61 -2.25 11.50 -13.01
CA GLU A 61 -2.86 10.19 -13.09
C GLU A 61 -2.99 9.54 -11.69
N ALA A 62 -1.91 9.58 -10.91
CA ALA A 62 -1.91 9.10 -9.52
C ALA A 62 -2.88 9.89 -8.63
N LEU A 63 -2.99 11.21 -8.82
CA LEU A 63 -3.95 12.04 -8.09
C LEU A 63 -5.40 11.63 -8.41
N VAL A 64 -5.72 11.45 -9.68
CA VAL A 64 -7.05 11.00 -10.12
C VAL A 64 -7.37 9.63 -9.54
N ILE A 65 -6.42 8.69 -9.59
CA ILE A 65 -6.60 7.36 -9.00
C ILE A 65 -6.79 7.46 -7.48
N ALA A 66 -5.99 8.26 -6.78
CA ALA A 66 -6.08 8.42 -5.32
C ALA A 66 -7.43 9.03 -4.88
N VAL A 67 -7.87 10.09 -5.56
CA VAL A 67 -9.17 10.73 -5.30
C VAL A 67 -10.31 9.77 -5.64
N GLY A 68 -10.26 9.13 -6.80
CA GLY A 68 -11.26 8.14 -7.21
C GLY A 68 -11.36 6.97 -6.24
N ALA A 69 -10.22 6.41 -5.82
CA ALA A 69 -10.16 5.31 -4.86
C ALA A 69 -10.66 5.72 -3.47
N THR A 70 -10.29 6.91 -2.99
CA THR A 70 -10.74 7.42 -1.67
C THR A 70 -12.24 7.69 -1.67
N LEU A 71 -12.75 8.38 -2.71
CA LEU A 71 -14.18 8.64 -2.84
C LEU A 71 -14.97 7.35 -3.04
N GLY A 72 -14.49 6.44 -3.88
CA GLY A 72 -15.10 5.12 -4.08
C GLY A 72 -15.15 4.31 -2.78
N SER A 73 -14.07 4.32 -1.99
CA SER A 73 -14.04 3.64 -0.69
C SER A 73 -15.01 4.28 0.31
N ALA A 74 -15.10 5.61 0.37
CA ALA A 74 -16.05 6.31 1.23
C ALA A 74 -17.51 6.03 0.83
N LEU A 75 -17.82 6.04 -0.47
CA LEU A 75 -19.16 5.71 -0.98
C LEU A 75 -19.52 4.25 -0.72
N ALA A 76 -18.59 3.32 -0.90
CA ALA A 76 -18.80 1.92 -0.59
C ALA A 76 -19.04 1.70 0.91
N ALA A 77 -18.27 2.35 1.78
CA ALA A 77 -18.46 2.31 3.22
C ALA A 77 -19.82 2.90 3.63
N TRP A 78 -20.24 4.01 3.00
CA TRP A 78 -21.56 4.61 3.24
C TRP A 78 -22.70 3.70 2.77
N GLY A 79 -22.56 3.07 1.61
CA GLY A 79 -23.51 2.08 1.10
C GLY A 79 -23.63 0.87 2.02
N LEU A 80 -22.50 0.33 2.48
CA LEU A 80 -22.46 -0.76 3.46
C LEU A 80 -23.14 -0.34 4.77
N TRP A 81 -22.85 0.85 5.28
CA TRP A 81 -23.48 1.37 6.49
C TRP A 81 -25.01 1.48 6.33
N LYS A 82 -25.50 1.95 5.18
CA LYS A 82 -26.93 2.06 4.91
C LYS A 82 -27.61 0.68 4.82
N VAL A 83 -26.96 -0.31 4.19
CA VAL A 83 -27.47 -1.68 4.10
C VAL A 83 -27.49 -2.33 5.49
N VAL A 84 -26.41 -2.21 6.27
CA VAL A 84 -26.31 -2.79 7.62
C VAL A 84 -27.27 -2.10 8.59
N ALA A 85 -27.36 -0.76 8.57
CA ALA A 85 -28.30 0.00 9.40
C ALA A 85 -29.77 -0.24 9.01
N GLY A 86 -30.04 -0.54 7.74
CA GLY A 86 -31.35 -1.01 7.28
C GLY A 86 -31.71 -2.38 7.83
N ARG A 87 -30.77 -3.33 7.85
CA ARG A 87 -30.99 -4.68 8.41
C ARG A 87 -31.16 -4.69 9.92
N GLY A 88 -30.55 -3.75 10.65
CA GLY A 88 -30.73 -3.60 12.10
C GLY A 88 -32.12 -3.13 12.54
N LYS A 89 -32.99 -2.69 11.61
CA LYS A 89 -34.40 -2.38 11.91
C LYS A 89 -35.34 -3.58 11.78
N GLU A 90 -34.95 -4.62 11.06
CA GLU A 90 -35.79 -5.82 10.85
C GLU A 90 -35.77 -6.75 12.07
N GLU A 91 -34.64 -6.83 12.80
CA GLU A 91 -34.50 -7.70 13.98
C GLU A 91 -35.24 -7.20 15.24
N ARG A 92 -35.89 -6.02 15.21
CA ARG A 92 -36.67 -5.47 16.34
C ARG A 92 -38.18 -5.62 16.18
N HIS A 93 -38.66 -6.19 15.07
CA HIS A 93 -40.08 -6.46 14.85
C HIS A 93 -40.48 -7.94 15.05
N GLU A 94 -39.53 -8.81 15.39
CA GLU A 94 -39.77 -10.24 15.71
C GLU A 94 -39.52 -10.58 17.20
N GLY A 95 -39.43 -9.58 18.09
CA GLY A 95 -39.28 -9.75 19.54
C GLY A 95 -40.53 -9.33 20.31
#